data_AF-A0A075I8C8-F1
#
_entry.id   AF-A0A075I8C8-F1
#
_cell.length_a   1.000
_cell.length_b   1.000
_cell.length_c   1.000
_cell.angle_alpha   90.00
_cell.angle_beta   90.00
_cell.angle_gamma   90.00
#
_symmetry.space_group_name_H-M   'P 1'
#
loop_
_entity.id
_entity.type
_entity.pdbx_description
1 polymer ?
#
loop_
_entity_poly.entity_id
_entity_poly.type
_entity_poly.pdbx_seq_one_letter_code
_entity_poly.pdbx_strand_id
1 'polypeptide(L)'
;MKTTLYQLHLTGRLKHMIIEVKENEILTEWWTSKEDKDGKKQSTKETVYGKNRGRSNETTDEEQALLEFERKVKKKKEEGYVETREDAILGEKIVVSSTLTQSFAPCKPISKLKEKDDAYDETWLSERKFNGSCILLHNTGKELIGYTRRIKTITEILSVVREIRNTLSRLPEESLIIGELVAFDKEGQEDPKVLKAVTTETTTEAKAKLKYEYLISEGYHFKYNVFDVIFWYGEDVTDRTFLERLEITKFFGDREIKTFTEKIALKARKEGWEGFILRQADDSITFTMNGKPKRKGAYKFKFIGTTDCIVAKVCPGSGKHEVRFARFRLYQYENSPFFDEPVLVDCGWAGGGRLGEDNMDKLTAELIEKGYKLEESELKEKDWFAVELEYQSRQDRNDKGQLCFEFPIIIRTREDKPLSECEV
;
A
#
# COMPACT_ATOMS: atom_id res chain seq x y z
N MET A 1 5.47 -5.11 -31.83
CA MET A 1 5.48 -6.39 -31.07
C MET A 1 4.09 -6.62 -30.49
N LYS A 2 3.62 -7.88 -30.35
CA LYS A 2 2.27 -8.20 -29.88
C LYS A 2 2.28 -9.42 -28.97
N THR A 3 1.55 -9.36 -27.86
CA THR A 3 1.36 -10.49 -26.93
C THR A 3 -0.11 -10.64 -26.58
N THR A 4 -0.60 -11.88 -26.59
CA THR A 4 -1.95 -12.23 -26.13
C THR A 4 -1.85 -12.95 -24.79
N LEU A 5 -2.72 -12.59 -23.87
CA LEU A 5 -2.71 -13.03 -22.49
C LEU A 5 -4.13 -13.42 -22.05
N TYR A 6 -4.22 -14.47 -21.24
CA TYR A 6 -5.47 -15.04 -20.75
C TYR A 6 -5.44 -15.19 -19.24
N GLN A 7 -6.61 -15.07 -18.59
CA GLN A 7 -6.78 -15.34 -17.17
C GLN A 7 -8.21 -15.78 -16.89
N LEU A 8 -8.40 -16.88 -16.16
CA LEU A 8 -9.73 -17.25 -15.68
C LEU A 8 -10.15 -16.35 -14.51
N HIS A 9 -11.28 -15.69 -14.66
CA HIS A 9 -11.89 -14.90 -13.59
C HIS A 9 -12.59 -15.81 -12.58
N LEU A 10 -12.69 -15.35 -11.32
CA LEU A 10 -13.39 -16.08 -10.25
C LEU A 10 -14.87 -16.38 -10.58
N THR A 11 -15.48 -15.63 -11.51
CA THR A 11 -16.86 -15.89 -11.97
C THR A 11 -16.95 -16.97 -13.06
N GLY A 12 -15.85 -17.65 -13.38
CA GLY A 12 -15.76 -18.61 -14.49
C GLY A 12 -15.71 -17.99 -15.89
N ARG A 13 -15.52 -16.67 -16.00
CA ARG A 13 -15.33 -15.99 -17.30
C ARG A 13 -13.85 -15.96 -17.67
N LEU A 14 -13.51 -16.22 -18.92
CA LEU A 14 -12.15 -16.09 -19.41
C LEU A 14 -11.88 -14.63 -19.78
N LYS A 15 -10.84 -14.02 -19.19
CA LYS A 15 -10.35 -12.70 -19.61
C LYS A 15 -9.36 -12.88 -20.74
N HIS A 16 -9.45 -11.99 -21.72
CA HIS A 16 -8.54 -11.91 -22.85
C HIS A 16 -7.91 -10.53 -22.83
N MET A 17 -6.61 -10.46 -23.09
CA MET A 17 -5.88 -9.21 -23.18
C MET A 17 -4.86 -9.30 -24.29
N ILE A 18 -4.88 -8.32 -25.18
CA ILE A 18 -3.89 -8.14 -26.23
C ILE A 18 -3.15 -6.85 -25.92
N ILE A 19 -1.83 -6.94 -25.79
CA ILE A 19 -0.96 -5.76 -25.70
C ILE A 19 -0.15 -5.74 -26.99
N GLU A 20 -0.13 -4.60 -27.67
CA GLU A 20 0.61 -4.39 -28.90
C GLU A 20 1.35 -3.06 -28.83
N VAL A 21 2.60 -3.04 -29.30
CA VAL A 21 3.40 -1.82 -29.46
C VAL A 21 3.70 -1.60 -30.93
N LYS A 22 3.42 -0.39 -31.40
CA LYS A 22 3.68 0.13 -32.75
C LYS A 22 4.34 1.49 -32.60
N GLU A 23 5.56 1.64 -33.10
CA GLU A 23 6.35 2.87 -32.92
C GLU A 23 6.43 3.26 -31.44
N ASN A 24 5.99 4.47 -31.09
CA ASN A 24 5.94 4.97 -29.72
C ASN A 24 4.58 4.76 -29.03
N GLU A 25 3.69 3.94 -29.60
CA GLU A 25 2.34 3.76 -29.11
C GLU A 25 2.10 2.34 -28.59
N ILE A 26 1.48 2.25 -27.41
CA ILE A 26 1.03 0.99 -26.82
C ILE A 26 -0.50 0.92 -26.90
N LEU A 27 -1.00 -0.05 -27.66
CA LEU A 27 -2.40 -0.42 -27.70
C LEU A 27 -2.65 -1.58 -26.73
N THR A 28 -3.69 -1.46 -25.91
CA THR A 28 -4.16 -2.57 -25.06
C THR A 28 -5.63 -2.80 -25.33
N GLU A 29 -5.99 -3.99 -25.80
CA GLU A 29 -7.38 -4.45 -25.98
C GLU A 29 -7.70 -5.54 -24.96
N TRP A 30 -8.88 -5.53 -24.36
CA TRP A 30 -9.32 -6.59 -23.46
C TRP A 30 -10.83 -6.82 -23.51
N TRP A 31 -11.23 -8.05 -23.18
CA TRP A 31 -12.63 -8.46 -23.05
C TRP A 31 -12.74 -9.70 -22.16
N THR A 32 -13.98 -10.16 -21.94
CA THR A 32 -14.26 -11.43 -21.27
C THR A 32 -15.13 -12.31 -22.13
N SER A 33 -14.94 -13.62 -22.09
CA SER A 33 -15.83 -14.58 -22.72
C SER A 33 -16.41 -15.59 -21.72
N LYS A 34 -17.56 -16.18 -22.06
CA LYS A 34 -18.17 -17.31 -21.37
C LYS A 34 -18.69 -18.28 -22.43
N GLU A 35 -18.34 -19.57 -22.35
CA GLU A 35 -18.79 -20.59 -23.32
C GLU A 35 -18.57 -20.12 -24.77
N ASP A 36 -17.35 -19.64 -25.05
CA ASP A 36 -16.93 -19.15 -26.38
C ASP A 36 -17.70 -17.93 -26.93
N LYS A 37 -18.55 -17.29 -26.12
CA LYS A 37 -19.20 -16.03 -26.46
C LYS A 37 -18.45 -14.86 -25.86
N ASP A 38 -17.92 -14.01 -26.73
CA ASP A 38 -17.23 -12.78 -26.35
C ASP A 38 -18.21 -11.72 -25.84
N GLY A 39 -17.83 -11.05 -24.75
CA GLY A 39 -18.44 -9.81 -24.30
C GLY A 39 -17.91 -8.60 -25.06
N LYS A 40 -18.34 -7.42 -24.64
CA LYS A 40 -17.91 -6.15 -25.24
C LYS A 40 -16.41 -5.95 -25.09
N LYS A 41 -15.73 -5.67 -26.21
CA LYS A 41 -14.32 -5.29 -26.24
C LYS A 41 -14.10 -3.86 -25.76
N GLN A 42 -12.99 -3.66 -25.07
CA GLN A 42 -12.52 -2.38 -24.58
C GLN A 42 -11.07 -2.20 -25.03
N SER A 43 -10.68 -0.97 -25.33
CA SER A 43 -9.31 -0.67 -25.75
C SER A 43 -8.83 0.68 -25.23
N THR A 44 -7.53 0.77 -24.96
CA THR A 44 -6.83 2.02 -24.68
C THR A 44 -5.61 2.15 -25.57
N LYS A 45 -5.23 3.40 -25.83
CA LYS A 45 -4.03 3.77 -26.57
C LYS A 45 -3.22 4.74 -25.72
N GLU A 46 -1.92 4.49 -25.61
CA GLU A 46 -0.98 5.31 -24.85
C GLU A 46 0.20 5.67 -25.74
N THR A 47 0.51 6.95 -25.86
CA THR A 47 1.73 7.44 -26.52
C THR A 47 2.84 7.55 -25.47
N VAL A 48 3.99 6.96 -25.75
CA VAL A 48 5.15 6.88 -24.85
C VAL A 48 6.24 7.81 -25.35
N TYR A 49 6.85 8.55 -24.44
CA TYR A 49 7.97 9.44 -24.74
C TYR A 49 9.24 8.93 -24.08
N GLY A 50 10.36 9.14 -24.77
CA GLY A 50 11.71 8.84 -24.31
C GLY A 50 12.02 9.47 -22.96
N LYS A 51 12.91 8.84 -22.19
CA LYS A 51 13.27 9.26 -20.83
C LYS A 51 14.75 9.58 -20.74
N ASN A 52 15.11 10.34 -19.69
CA ASN A 52 16.48 10.67 -19.33
C ASN A 52 17.29 11.40 -20.41
N ARG A 53 16.63 12.24 -21.22
CA ARG A 53 17.29 13.05 -22.26
C ARG A 53 18.55 13.76 -21.73
N GLY A 54 19.69 13.56 -22.41
CA GLY A 54 20.99 14.11 -22.02
C GLY A 54 21.74 13.33 -20.94
N ARG A 55 21.31 12.10 -20.60
CA ARG A 55 22.02 11.21 -19.66
C ARG A 55 22.48 9.94 -20.38
N SER A 56 23.42 9.21 -19.78
CA SER A 56 23.96 7.98 -20.35
C SER A 56 22.94 6.85 -20.54
N ASN A 57 21.78 6.95 -19.89
CA ASN A 57 20.64 6.02 -20.01
C ASN A 57 19.43 6.67 -20.69
N GLU A 58 19.68 7.61 -21.61
CA GLU A 58 18.67 8.17 -22.49
C GLU A 58 18.03 7.07 -23.35
N THR A 59 16.71 7.15 -23.52
CA THR A 59 15.93 6.28 -24.39
C THR A 59 15.18 7.12 -25.42
N THR A 60 15.13 6.64 -26.66
CA THR A 60 14.21 7.15 -27.68
C THR A 60 12.76 6.79 -27.34
N ASP A 61 11.80 7.44 -27.99
CA ASP A 61 10.37 7.16 -27.81
C ASP A 61 10.04 5.68 -28.11
N GLU A 62 10.64 5.11 -29.16
CA GLU A 62 10.43 3.73 -29.60
C GLU A 62 11.05 2.73 -28.61
N GLU A 63 12.30 2.96 -28.18
CA GLU A 63 12.97 2.14 -27.16
C GLU A 63 12.20 2.17 -25.84
N GLN A 64 11.74 3.34 -25.42
CA GLN A 64 10.97 3.49 -24.20
C GLN A 64 9.60 2.79 -24.30
N ALA A 65 8.95 2.82 -25.47
CA ALA A 65 7.70 2.11 -25.72
C ALA A 65 7.89 0.58 -25.62
N LEU A 66 8.99 0.05 -26.16
CA LEU A 66 9.35 -1.37 -26.01
C LEU A 66 9.57 -1.75 -24.54
N LEU A 67 10.34 -0.96 -23.78
CA LEU A 67 10.57 -1.20 -22.35
C LEU A 67 9.28 -1.16 -21.53
N GLU A 68 8.39 -0.19 -21.78
CA GLU A 68 7.10 -0.10 -21.11
C GLU A 68 6.15 -1.24 -21.52
N PHE A 69 6.20 -1.68 -22.78
CA PHE A 69 5.48 -2.86 -23.27
C PHE A 69 5.89 -4.13 -22.52
N GLU A 70 7.20 -4.43 -22.47
CA GLU A 70 7.73 -5.60 -21.78
C GLU A 70 7.37 -5.57 -20.28
N ARG A 71 7.50 -4.40 -19.66
CA ARG A 71 7.12 -4.19 -18.26
C ARG A 71 5.63 -4.44 -18.03
N LYS A 72 4.75 -3.98 -18.94
CA LYS A 72 3.30 -4.22 -18.85
C LYS A 72 2.97 -5.70 -19.00
N VAL A 73 3.56 -6.39 -19.98
CA VAL A 73 3.39 -7.84 -20.18
C VAL A 73 3.85 -8.60 -18.94
N LYS A 74 5.05 -8.32 -18.44
CA LYS A 74 5.58 -8.92 -17.21
C LYS A 74 4.64 -8.72 -16.03
N LYS A 75 4.20 -7.48 -15.78
CA LYS A 75 3.24 -7.17 -14.70
C LYS A 75 1.93 -7.93 -14.85
N LYS A 76 1.44 -8.15 -16.07
CA LYS A 76 0.23 -8.96 -16.29
C LYS A 76 0.44 -10.43 -15.98
N LYS A 77 1.61 -10.98 -16.33
CA LYS A 77 1.99 -12.34 -15.92
C LYS A 77 2.10 -12.47 -14.39
N GLU A 78 2.67 -11.47 -13.71
CA GLU A 78 2.67 -11.40 -12.23
C GLU A 78 1.24 -11.31 -11.67
N GLU A 79 0.31 -10.67 -12.38
CA GLU A 79 -1.13 -10.70 -12.08
C GLU A 79 -1.82 -12.02 -12.47
N GLY A 80 -1.07 -13.11 -12.75
CA GLY A 80 -1.58 -14.44 -13.09
C GLY A 80 -2.24 -14.54 -14.47
N TYR A 81 -1.80 -13.74 -15.44
CA TYR A 81 -2.12 -13.98 -16.84
C TYR A 81 -1.09 -14.93 -17.48
N VAL A 82 -1.54 -15.77 -18.40
CA VAL A 82 -0.72 -16.73 -19.14
C VAL A 82 -0.94 -16.58 -20.65
N GLU A 83 -0.05 -17.14 -21.46
CA GLU A 83 -0.08 -16.91 -22.93
C GLU A 83 -1.02 -17.85 -23.68
N THR A 84 -1.50 -18.92 -23.04
CA THR A 84 -2.43 -19.88 -23.64
C THR A 84 -3.77 -19.89 -22.92
N ARG A 85 -4.83 -20.26 -23.64
CA ARG A 85 -6.16 -20.36 -23.07
C ARG A 85 -6.27 -21.57 -22.14
N GLU A 86 -5.61 -22.66 -22.52
CA GLU A 86 -5.58 -23.94 -21.83
C GLU A 86 -4.98 -23.77 -20.43
N ASP A 87 -3.82 -23.12 -20.33
CA ASP A 87 -3.16 -22.86 -19.03
C ASP A 87 -4.03 -21.96 -18.15
N ALA A 88 -4.72 -20.97 -18.74
CA ALA A 88 -5.58 -20.07 -18.00
C ALA A 88 -6.78 -20.80 -17.38
N ILE A 89 -7.34 -21.77 -18.11
CA ILE A 89 -8.48 -22.59 -17.64
C ILE A 89 -8.01 -23.59 -16.58
N LEU A 90 -6.85 -24.22 -16.79
CA LEU A 90 -6.27 -25.15 -15.80
C LEU A 90 -5.98 -24.42 -14.48
N GLY A 91 -5.49 -23.18 -14.59
CA GLY A 91 -5.11 -22.34 -13.47
C GLY A 91 -3.83 -22.82 -12.79
N GLU A 92 -3.15 -21.89 -12.13
CA GLU A 92 -1.99 -22.24 -11.33
C GLU A 92 -2.43 -22.83 -9.99
N LYS A 93 -1.90 -24.00 -9.65
CA LYS A 93 -2.08 -24.63 -8.33
C LYS A 93 -0.86 -24.34 -7.47
N ILE A 94 -1.10 -24.01 -6.21
CA ILE A 94 -0.03 -23.84 -5.25
C ILE A 94 0.56 -25.19 -4.85
N VAL A 95 1.88 -25.25 -4.81
CA VAL A 95 2.65 -26.39 -4.29
C VAL A 95 3.55 -25.84 -3.19
N VAL A 96 3.14 -26.02 -1.93
CA VAL A 96 3.84 -25.46 -0.77
C VAL A 96 5.27 -25.99 -0.61
N SER A 97 5.57 -27.18 -1.15
CA SER A 97 6.93 -27.73 -1.18
C SER A 97 7.83 -27.13 -2.27
N SER A 98 7.44 -26.00 -2.85
CA SER A 98 8.17 -25.29 -3.91
C SER A 98 8.11 -23.78 -3.74
N THR A 99 9.05 -23.06 -4.34
CA THR A 99 9.10 -21.59 -4.33
C THR A 99 7.83 -21.00 -4.94
N LEU A 100 7.24 -20.03 -4.24
CA LEU A 100 6.01 -19.37 -4.66
C LEU A 100 6.29 -18.46 -5.87
N THR A 101 5.34 -18.45 -6.80
CA THR A 101 5.37 -17.51 -7.94
C THR A 101 4.74 -16.17 -7.55
N GLN A 102 5.00 -15.12 -8.32
CA GLN A 102 4.43 -13.78 -8.06
C GLN A 102 2.91 -13.71 -8.24
N SER A 103 2.29 -14.74 -8.82
CA SER A 103 0.83 -14.83 -8.89
C SER A 103 0.23 -15.14 -7.51
N PHE A 104 0.99 -15.74 -6.59
CA PHE A 104 0.52 -15.92 -5.22
C PHE A 104 0.32 -14.57 -4.54
N ALA A 105 -0.84 -14.36 -3.92
CA ALA A 105 -1.11 -13.16 -3.16
C ALA A 105 -1.90 -13.48 -1.88
N PRO A 106 -1.30 -13.33 -0.69
CA PRO A 106 -1.98 -13.57 0.58
C PRO A 106 -3.03 -12.47 0.85
N CYS A 107 -4.16 -12.82 1.48
CA CYS A 107 -5.24 -11.85 1.72
C CYS A 107 -4.81 -10.64 2.54
N LYS A 108 -5.35 -9.47 2.21
CA LYS A 108 -5.17 -8.24 2.97
C LYS A 108 -6.30 -8.05 3.98
N PRO A 109 -6.07 -7.34 5.09
CA PRO A 109 -7.17 -6.88 5.92
C PRO A 109 -8.06 -5.89 5.13
N ILE A 110 -9.35 -5.88 5.47
CA ILE A 110 -10.34 -4.91 5.02
C ILE A 110 -9.91 -3.53 5.52
N SER A 111 -10.04 -2.52 4.66
CA SER A 111 -9.43 -1.20 4.89
C SER A 111 -10.00 -0.42 6.06
N LYS A 112 -11.26 -0.65 6.40
CA LYS A 112 -11.99 -0.06 7.52
C LYS A 112 -13.15 -0.99 7.90
N LEU A 113 -13.64 -0.89 9.13
CA LEU A 113 -14.94 -1.46 9.51
C LEU A 113 -16.05 -0.87 8.64
N LYS A 114 -17.16 -1.60 8.46
CA LYS A 114 -18.33 -1.06 7.76
C LYS A 114 -19.04 -0.10 8.69
N GLU A 115 -19.72 0.90 8.14
CA GLU A 115 -20.41 1.94 8.93
C GLU A 115 -21.49 1.40 9.86
N LYS A 116 -22.04 0.22 9.54
CA LYS A 116 -23.03 -0.47 10.36
C LYS A 116 -22.44 -1.33 11.49
N ASP A 117 -21.13 -1.59 11.45
CA ASP A 117 -20.46 -2.43 12.44
C ASP A 117 -19.93 -1.51 13.55
N ASP A 118 -20.31 -1.76 14.80
CA ASP A 118 -19.75 -1.04 15.95
C ASP A 118 -18.42 -1.70 16.34
N ALA A 119 -17.35 -0.91 16.39
CA ALA A 119 -16.04 -1.40 16.76
C ALA A 119 -15.98 -1.82 18.24
N TYR A 120 -16.86 -1.27 19.09
CA TYR A 120 -16.81 -1.42 20.54
C TYR A 120 -17.91 -2.32 21.11
N ASP A 121 -18.55 -3.13 20.26
CA ASP A 121 -19.59 -4.10 20.65
C ASP A 121 -19.06 -5.34 21.40
N GLU A 122 -17.77 -5.32 21.79
CA GLU A 122 -17.06 -6.39 22.50
C GLU A 122 -16.94 -7.72 21.72
N THR A 123 -17.38 -7.79 20.46
CA THR A 123 -17.23 -9.00 19.63
C THR A 123 -15.87 -9.07 18.92
N TRP A 124 -15.19 -7.93 18.81
CA TRP A 124 -13.92 -7.81 18.11
C TRP A 124 -12.74 -8.20 19.01
N LEU A 125 -11.90 -9.09 18.52
CA LEU A 125 -10.56 -9.33 19.05
C LEU A 125 -9.59 -8.35 18.39
N SER A 126 -8.77 -7.70 19.21
CA SER A 126 -7.81 -6.69 18.79
C SER A 126 -6.37 -7.14 18.99
N GLU A 127 -5.53 -6.79 18.00
CA GLU A 127 -4.08 -6.92 18.05
C GLU A 127 -3.48 -5.59 17.60
N ARG A 128 -2.35 -5.17 18.21
CA ARG A 128 -1.64 -3.95 17.79
C ARG A 128 -1.34 -4.01 16.29
N LYS A 129 -1.69 -2.93 15.59
CA LYS A 129 -1.23 -2.73 14.22
C LYS A 129 0.15 -2.05 14.26
N PHE A 130 1.19 -2.84 14.03
CA PHE A 130 2.54 -2.32 13.87
C PHE A 130 2.70 -1.62 12.50
N ASN A 131 3.54 -0.57 12.48
CA ASN A 131 4.00 0.12 11.30
C ASN A 131 5.34 -0.46 10.85
N GLY A 132 5.29 -1.52 10.05
CA GLY A 132 6.49 -2.22 9.61
C GLY A 132 6.44 -2.65 8.16
N SER A 133 7.19 -3.71 7.87
CA SER A 133 7.18 -4.39 6.58
C SER A 133 6.57 -5.76 6.73
N CYS A 134 5.47 -6.02 6.02
CA CYS A 134 4.88 -7.34 5.97
C CYS A 134 5.77 -8.31 5.17
N ILE A 135 6.27 -9.33 5.87
CA ILE A 135 7.19 -10.35 5.37
C ILE A 135 6.56 -11.73 5.54
N LEU A 136 6.68 -12.56 4.52
CA LEU A 136 6.30 -13.96 4.57
C LEU A 136 7.55 -14.82 4.70
N LEU A 137 7.51 -15.82 5.57
CA LEU A 137 8.56 -16.80 5.73
C LEU A 137 8.02 -18.18 5.38
N HIS A 138 8.80 -18.93 4.61
CA HIS A 138 8.41 -20.18 4.00
C HIS A 138 9.51 -21.20 4.18
N ASN A 139 9.16 -22.40 4.62
CA ASN A 139 10.01 -23.57 4.53
C ASN A 139 9.36 -24.55 3.55
N THR A 140 10.03 -24.83 2.43
CA THR A 140 9.54 -25.78 1.41
C THR A 140 9.87 -27.24 1.75
N GLY A 141 10.61 -27.49 2.82
CA GLY A 141 11.30 -28.76 3.11
C GLY A 141 12.67 -28.88 2.42
N LYS A 142 12.94 -28.05 1.41
CA LYS A 142 14.24 -28.00 0.70
C LYS A 142 14.97 -26.68 0.90
N GLU A 143 14.21 -25.60 1.03
CA GLU A 143 14.71 -24.24 1.08
C GLU A 143 13.92 -23.42 2.10
N LEU A 144 14.64 -22.53 2.79
CA LEU A 144 14.09 -21.51 3.66
C LEU A 144 14.04 -20.20 2.88
N ILE A 145 12.85 -19.62 2.73
CA ILE A 145 12.61 -18.50 1.82
C ILE A 145 11.91 -17.37 2.54
N GLY A 146 12.42 -16.15 2.35
CA GLY A 146 11.81 -14.91 2.83
C GLY A 146 11.27 -14.09 1.66
N TYR A 147 9.99 -13.71 1.72
CA TYR A 147 9.34 -12.91 0.69
C TYR A 147 8.88 -11.56 1.23
N THR A 148 8.95 -10.54 0.36
CA THR A 148 8.13 -9.34 0.55
C THR A 148 6.64 -9.66 0.42
N ARG A 149 5.78 -8.74 0.83
CA ARG A 149 4.33 -8.85 0.63
C ARG A 149 3.88 -9.09 -0.82
N ARG A 150 4.71 -8.78 -1.82
CA ARG A 150 4.44 -8.99 -3.26
C ARG A 150 5.11 -10.26 -3.81
N ILE A 151 5.54 -11.17 -2.93
CA ILE A 151 6.17 -12.45 -3.30
C ILE A 151 7.44 -12.25 -4.13
N LYS A 152 8.18 -11.18 -3.80
CA LYS A 152 9.57 -11.06 -4.23
C LYS A 152 10.46 -11.74 -3.21
N THR A 153 11.27 -12.68 -3.68
CA THR A 153 12.26 -13.38 -2.85
C THR A 153 13.39 -12.43 -2.47
N ILE A 154 13.62 -12.28 -1.18
CA ILE A 154 14.66 -11.43 -0.59
C ILE A 154 15.35 -12.13 0.60
N THR A 155 15.44 -13.47 0.53
CA THR A 155 15.93 -14.32 1.63
C THR A 155 17.30 -13.92 2.14
N GLU A 156 18.27 -13.70 1.25
CA GLU A 156 19.65 -13.35 1.62
C GLU A 156 19.69 -12.05 2.44
N ILE A 157 18.97 -11.03 1.96
CA ILE A 157 18.87 -9.71 2.60
C ILE A 157 18.16 -9.82 3.95
N LEU A 158 17.06 -10.59 4.04
CA LEU A 158 16.29 -10.75 5.27
C LEU A 158 17.04 -11.56 6.34
N SER A 159 17.85 -12.54 5.92
CA SER A 159 18.56 -13.45 6.83
C SER A 159 19.66 -12.78 7.65
N VAL A 160 20.05 -11.54 7.29
CA VAL A 160 20.93 -10.71 8.12
C VAL A 160 20.24 -10.28 9.43
N VAL A 161 18.90 -10.18 9.42
CA VAL A 161 18.11 -9.83 10.59
C VAL A 161 17.95 -11.07 11.48
N ARG A 162 18.51 -11.01 12.69
CA ARG A 162 18.56 -12.14 13.61
C ARG A 162 17.18 -12.76 13.87
N GLU A 163 16.16 -11.95 14.07
CA GLU A 163 14.80 -12.37 14.39
C GLU A 163 14.16 -13.14 13.21
N ILE A 164 14.42 -12.72 11.97
CA ILE A 164 13.98 -13.46 10.78
C ILE A 164 14.70 -14.79 10.68
N ARG A 165 16.04 -14.79 10.81
CA ARG A 165 16.85 -16.02 10.74
C ARG A 165 16.42 -17.05 11.79
N ASN A 166 16.19 -16.61 13.03
CA ASN A 166 15.73 -17.46 14.11
C ASN A 166 14.31 -18.02 13.88
N THR A 167 13.45 -17.24 13.21
CA THR A 167 12.10 -17.70 12.87
C THR A 167 12.15 -18.73 11.73
N LEU A 168 12.92 -18.46 10.68
CA LEU A 168 13.13 -19.40 9.56
C LEU A 168 13.69 -20.74 10.04
N SER A 169 14.68 -20.74 10.94
CA SER A 169 15.29 -21.98 11.43
C SER A 169 14.36 -22.85 12.27
N ARG A 170 13.26 -22.29 12.78
CA ARG A 170 12.26 -23.00 13.57
C ARG A 170 10.99 -23.32 12.78
N LEU A 171 10.81 -22.73 11.60
CA LEU A 171 9.62 -22.90 10.77
C LEU A 171 9.56 -24.34 10.27
N PRO A 172 8.49 -25.11 10.58
CA PRO A 172 8.39 -26.48 10.12
C PRO A 172 8.36 -26.60 8.60
N GLU A 173 8.75 -27.76 8.08
CA GLU A 173 8.70 -28.03 6.65
C GLU A 173 7.29 -27.85 6.09
N GLU A 174 7.21 -27.51 4.81
CA GLU A 174 5.97 -27.25 4.07
C GLU A 174 5.03 -26.26 4.79
N SER A 175 5.60 -25.22 5.39
CA SER A 175 4.86 -24.21 6.15
C SER A 175 5.13 -22.80 5.66
N LEU A 176 4.10 -21.95 5.65
CA LEU A 176 4.14 -20.56 5.20
C LEU A 176 3.42 -19.68 6.20
N ILE A 177 4.16 -18.77 6.81
CA ILE A 177 3.66 -17.82 7.81
C ILE A 177 3.72 -16.39 7.31
N ILE A 178 2.88 -15.54 7.90
CA ILE A 178 2.83 -14.10 7.63
C ILE A 178 3.14 -13.35 8.92
N GLY A 179 4.03 -12.38 8.84
CA GLY A 179 4.37 -11.54 9.96
C GLY A 179 4.74 -10.12 9.54
N GLU A 180 4.93 -9.27 10.55
CA GLU A 180 5.37 -7.89 10.39
C GLU A 180 6.78 -7.76 10.97
N LEU A 181 7.74 -7.39 10.13
CA LEU A 181 9.06 -6.97 10.59
C LEU A 181 8.99 -5.50 10.98
N VAL A 182 9.37 -5.20 12.22
CA VAL A 182 9.31 -3.86 12.82
C VAL A 182 10.69 -3.50 13.33
N ALA A 183 11.08 -2.25 13.15
CA ALA A 183 12.28 -1.68 13.76
C ALA A 183 11.85 -0.64 14.79
N PHE A 184 12.45 -0.73 15.96
CA PHE A 184 12.30 0.23 17.05
C PHE A 184 13.62 0.96 17.22
N ASP A 185 13.56 2.29 17.36
CA ASP A 185 14.73 3.09 17.75
C ASP A 185 15.11 2.87 19.22
N LYS A 186 16.13 3.59 19.69
CA LYS A 186 16.63 3.48 21.07
C LYS A 186 15.62 4.00 22.11
N GLU A 187 14.67 4.84 21.71
CA GLU A 187 13.55 5.30 22.52
C GLU A 187 12.37 4.32 22.53
N GLY A 188 12.42 3.27 21.70
CA GLY A 188 11.37 2.26 21.58
C GLY A 188 10.24 2.67 20.62
N GLN A 189 10.45 3.69 19.79
CA GLN A 189 9.49 4.13 18.78
C GLN A 189 9.68 3.40 17.45
N GLU A 190 8.58 3.16 16.74
CA GLU A 190 8.62 2.47 15.45
C GLU A 190 9.21 3.35 14.35
N ASP A 191 10.25 2.87 13.66
CA ASP A 191 10.80 3.51 12.47
C ASP A 191 10.71 2.59 11.25
N PRO A 192 9.63 2.69 10.45
CA PRO A 192 9.51 1.88 9.23
C PRO A 192 10.49 2.29 8.13
N LYS A 193 11.13 3.48 8.19
CA LYS A 193 12.01 3.96 7.11
C LYS A 193 13.29 3.13 7.05
N VAL A 194 13.85 2.75 8.20
CA VAL A 194 15.09 1.97 8.26
C VAL A 194 14.92 0.55 7.74
N LEU A 195 13.70 0.00 7.76
CA LEU A 195 13.40 -1.34 7.23
C LEU A 195 13.76 -1.48 5.74
N LYS A 196 13.78 -0.37 4.97
CA LYS A 196 14.21 -0.39 3.56
C LYS A 196 15.63 -0.92 3.41
N ALA A 197 16.50 -0.76 4.41
CA ALA A 197 17.86 -1.28 4.38
C ALA A 197 17.92 -2.81 4.28
N VAL A 198 16.90 -3.51 4.80
CA VAL A 198 16.86 -4.97 4.89
C VAL A 198 15.67 -5.60 4.13
N THR A 199 14.92 -4.81 3.36
CA THR A 199 13.73 -5.29 2.61
C THR A 199 13.70 -4.86 1.14
N THR A 200 14.64 -4.04 0.69
CA THR A 200 14.70 -3.58 -0.70
C THR A 200 15.46 -4.59 -1.56
N GLU A 201 14.79 -5.14 -2.57
CA GLU A 201 15.34 -6.16 -3.50
C GLU A 201 16.65 -5.75 -4.19
N THR A 202 16.86 -4.46 -4.47
CA THR A 202 18.07 -3.97 -5.13
C THR A 202 19.28 -3.85 -4.18
N THR A 203 19.09 -4.12 -2.90
CA THR A 203 20.17 -4.09 -1.90
C THR A 203 20.93 -5.41 -1.93
N THR A 204 22.26 -5.36 -1.81
CA THR A 204 23.06 -6.58 -1.68
C THR A 204 23.10 -7.05 -0.23
N GLU A 205 23.29 -8.35 0.01
CA GLU A 205 23.42 -8.91 1.36
C GLU A 205 24.47 -8.15 2.21
N ALA A 206 25.66 -7.90 1.65
CA ALA A 206 26.72 -7.17 2.33
C ALA A 206 26.31 -5.75 2.77
N LYS A 207 25.57 -5.02 1.92
CA LYS A 207 25.05 -3.68 2.25
C LYS A 207 23.98 -3.76 3.34
N ALA A 208 23.09 -4.74 3.25
CA ALA A 208 22.04 -4.97 4.24
C ALA A 208 22.64 -5.32 5.60
N LYS A 209 23.65 -6.20 5.63
CA LYS A 209 24.37 -6.59 6.84
C LYS A 209 25.05 -5.39 7.51
N LEU A 210 25.84 -4.61 6.76
CA LEU A 210 26.50 -3.42 7.29
C LEU A 210 25.51 -2.41 7.87
N LYS A 211 24.37 -2.20 7.18
CA LYS A 211 23.32 -1.29 7.66
C LYS A 211 22.61 -1.82 8.90
N TYR A 212 22.31 -3.11 8.94
CA TYR A 212 21.70 -3.75 10.10
C TYR A 212 22.62 -3.66 11.32
N GLU A 213 23.90 -4.04 11.18
CA GLU A 213 24.90 -3.96 12.26
C GLU A 213 25.07 -2.54 12.79
N TYR A 214 25.12 -1.55 11.89
CA TYR A 214 25.13 -0.13 12.26
C TYR A 214 23.88 0.26 13.07
N LEU A 215 22.68 -0.09 12.61
CA LEU A 215 21.44 0.23 13.33
C LEU A 215 21.41 -0.42 14.73
N ILE A 216 21.84 -1.68 14.85
CA ILE A 216 21.99 -2.33 16.16
C ILE A 216 22.97 -1.57 17.05
N SER A 217 24.10 -1.09 16.51
CA SER A 217 25.06 -0.27 17.28
C SER A 217 24.51 1.09 17.72
N GLU A 218 23.57 1.66 16.97
CA GLU A 218 22.84 2.89 17.33
C GLU A 218 21.70 2.64 18.34
N GLY A 219 21.53 1.39 18.79
CA GLY A 219 20.53 1.01 19.78
C GLY A 219 19.18 0.58 19.20
N TYR A 220 19.06 0.40 17.88
CA TYR A 220 17.84 -0.13 17.30
C TYR A 220 17.60 -1.59 17.69
N HIS A 221 16.32 -1.94 17.83
CA HIS A 221 15.87 -3.31 18.02
C HIS A 221 14.88 -3.71 16.92
N PHE A 222 15.07 -4.89 16.35
CA PHE A 222 14.17 -5.44 15.33
C PHE A 222 13.32 -6.55 15.93
N LYS A 223 12.05 -6.60 15.55
CA LYS A 223 11.12 -7.67 15.95
C LYS A 223 10.36 -8.18 14.75
N TYR A 224 10.24 -9.50 14.62
CA TYR A 224 9.34 -10.13 13.65
C TYR A 224 8.12 -10.70 14.38
N ASN A 225 6.96 -10.08 14.16
CA ASN A 225 5.70 -10.47 14.79
C ASN A 225 4.89 -11.34 13.82
N VAL A 226 4.88 -12.65 14.02
CA VAL A 226 4.03 -13.57 13.25
C VAL A 226 2.58 -13.34 13.64
N PHE A 227 1.72 -13.02 12.67
CA PHE A 227 0.32 -12.68 12.93
C PHE A 227 -0.69 -13.59 12.22
N ASP A 228 -0.26 -14.42 11.28
CA ASP A 228 -1.12 -15.43 10.64
C ASP A 228 -0.29 -16.56 9.98
N VAL A 229 -0.97 -17.62 9.60
CA VAL A 229 -0.40 -18.80 8.93
C VAL A 229 -1.28 -19.21 7.75
N ILE A 230 -0.66 -19.54 6.61
CA ILE A 230 -1.36 -19.98 5.39
C ILE A 230 -1.23 -21.49 5.22
N PHE A 231 0.01 -22.00 5.32
CA PHE A 231 0.28 -23.43 5.27
C PHE A 231 1.00 -23.88 6.52
N TRP A 232 0.66 -25.07 7.02
CA TRP A 232 1.26 -25.66 8.21
C TRP A 232 1.42 -27.18 8.01
N TYR A 233 2.66 -27.67 7.96
CA TYR A 233 2.98 -29.08 7.65
C TYR A 233 2.26 -29.61 6.39
N GLY A 234 2.29 -28.85 5.29
CA GLY A 234 1.68 -29.23 4.02
C GLY A 234 0.18 -28.92 3.90
N GLU A 235 -0.50 -28.63 5.02
CA GLU A 235 -1.94 -28.35 5.04
C GLU A 235 -2.23 -26.87 4.77
N ASP A 236 -3.21 -26.58 3.89
CA ASP A 236 -3.83 -25.26 3.78
C ASP A 236 -4.76 -25.01 4.98
N VAL A 237 -4.36 -24.10 5.86
CA VAL A 237 -5.10 -23.79 7.08
C VAL A 237 -5.95 -22.52 6.97
N THR A 238 -6.14 -21.98 5.76
CA THR A 238 -6.80 -20.68 5.56
C THR A 238 -8.30 -20.68 5.87
N ASP A 239 -8.95 -21.83 5.76
CA ASP A 239 -10.37 -22.02 6.10
C ASP A 239 -10.60 -22.27 7.60
N ARG A 240 -9.54 -22.50 8.39
CA ARG A 240 -9.66 -22.55 9.85
C ARG A 240 -10.06 -21.19 10.41
N THR A 241 -10.67 -21.18 11.58
CA THR A 241 -11.03 -19.96 12.32
C THR A 241 -9.80 -19.16 12.74
N PHE A 242 -9.98 -17.89 13.10
CA PHE A 242 -8.87 -17.07 13.59
C PHE A 242 -8.27 -17.65 14.87
N LEU A 243 -9.10 -18.16 15.80
CA LEU A 243 -8.60 -18.74 17.05
C LEU A 243 -7.75 -20.00 16.84
N GLU A 244 -8.13 -20.87 15.89
CA GLU A 244 -7.33 -22.06 15.55
C GLU A 244 -5.98 -21.67 14.93
N ARG A 245 -5.96 -20.68 14.03
CA ARG A 245 -4.71 -20.17 13.45
C ARG A 245 -3.88 -19.41 14.47
N LEU A 246 -4.50 -18.71 15.42
CA LEU A 246 -3.82 -18.07 16.54
C LEU A 246 -3.05 -19.09 17.37
N GLU A 247 -3.67 -20.23 17.69
CA GLU A 247 -3.01 -21.31 18.43
C GLU A 247 -1.76 -21.82 17.70
N ILE A 248 -1.82 -22.00 16.37
CA ILE A 248 -0.65 -22.36 15.56
C ILE A 248 0.45 -21.30 15.69
N THR A 249 0.10 -20.02 15.56
CA THR A 249 1.10 -18.93 15.60
C THR A 249 1.79 -18.77 16.95
N LYS A 250 1.20 -19.26 18.07
CA LYS A 250 1.86 -19.26 19.39
C LYS A 250 3.18 -20.02 19.40
N PHE A 251 3.38 -20.94 18.46
CA PHE A 251 4.68 -21.59 18.25
C PHE A 251 5.84 -20.58 18.13
N PHE A 252 5.58 -19.40 17.56
CA PHE A 252 6.58 -18.34 17.35
C PHE A 252 6.66 -17.33 18.50
N GLY A 253 5.80 -17.46 19.50
CA GLY A 253 5.72 -16.58 20.67
C GLY A 253 4.29 -16.12 20.94
N ASP A 254 4.07 -15.62 22.15
CA ASP A 254 2.77 -15.13 22.56
C ASP A 254 2.39 -13.85 21.83
N ARG A 255 1.08 -13.73 21.55
CA ARG A 255 0.47 -12.58 20.90
C ARG A 255 -0.52 -11.93 21.85
N GLU A 256 -0.42 -10.61 22.00
CA GLU A 256 -1.37 -9.85 22.80
C GLU A 256 -2.69 -9.65 22.03
N ILE A 257 -3.62 -10.56 22.25
CA ILE A 257 -5.00 -10.50 21.73
C ILE A 257 -5.95 -10.18 22.87
N LYS A 258 -6.75 -9.12 22.73
CA LYS A 258 -7.72 -8.66 23.76
C LYS A 258 -9.03 -8.27 23.10
N THR A 259 -10.14 -8.40 23.81
CA THR A 259 -11.42 -7.81 23.39
C THR A 259 -11.23 -6.31 23.17
N PHE A 260 -11.65 -5.82 22.01
CA PHE A 260 -11.48 -4.42 21.65
C PHE A 260 -12.48 -3.56 22.41
N THR A 261 -11.98 -2.48 23.00
CA THR A 261 -12.78 -1.53 23.77
C THR A 261 -12.29 -0.12 23.49
N GLU A 262 -13.15 0.86 23.71
CA GLU A 262 -12.79 2.27 23.57
C GLU A 262 -11.62 2.65 24.49
N LYS A 263 -11.57 2.09 25.70
CA LYS A 263 -10.47 2.30 26.65
C LYS A 263 -9.12 1.85 26.08
N ILE A 264 -9.07 0.71 25.41
CA ILE A 264 -7.85 0.20 24.75
C ILE A 264 -7.47 1.12 23.58
N ALA A 265 -8.44 1.54 22.78
CA ALA A 265 -8.23 2.46 21.67
C ALA A 265 -7.65 3.81 22.13
N LEU A 266 -8.22 4.42 23.16
CA LEU A 266 -7.75 5.69 23.73
C LEU A 266 -6.33 5.58 24.30
N LYS A 267 -5.99 4.47 24.96
CA LYS A 267 -4.64 4.22 25.47
C LYS A 267 -3.63 4.12 24.32
N ALA A 268 -3.91 3.29 23.32
CA ALA A 268 -3.02 3.09 22.17
C ALA A 268 -2.82 4.37 21.34
N ARG A 269 -3.85 5.22 21.23
CA ARG A 269 -3.74 6.54 20.59
C ARG A 269 -2.74 7.45 21.33
N LYS A 270 -2.76 7.46 22.67
CA LYS A 270 -1.80 8.22 23.49
C LYS A 270 -0.37 7.69 23.37
N GLU A 271 -0.23 6.39 23.16
CA GLU A 271 1.06 5.72 22.93
C GLU A 271 1.55 5.83 21.47
N GLY A 272 0.82 6.54 20.60
CA GLY A 272 1.23 6.78 19.21
C GLY A 272 1.14 5.56 18.30
N TRP A 273 0.35 4.54 18.63
CA TRP A 273 0.21 3.36 17.77
C TRP A 273 -0.49 3.71 16.46
N GLU A 274 -0.19 3.01 15.37
CA GLU A 274 -0.92 3.19 14.09
C GLU A 274 -2.41 2.81 14.23
N GLY A 275 -2.70 1.86 15.11
CA GLY A 275 -4.05 1.40 15.42
C GLY A 275 -4.09 -0.09 15.77
N PHE A 276 -5.14 -0.77 15.33
CA PHE A 276 -5.39 -2.19 15.59
C PHE A 276 -5.74 -2.95 14.31
N ILE A 277 -5.43 -4.23 14.33
CA ILE A 277 -6.08 -5.22 13.47
C ILE A 277 -7.17 -5.89 14.28
N LEU A 278 -8.42 -5.74 13.82
CA LEU A 278 -9.60 -6.34 14.43
C LEU A 278 -9.97 -7.62 13.69
N ARG A 279 -10.34 -8.66 14.43
CA ARG A 279 -10.76 -9.96 13.90
C ARG A 279 -11.90 -10.50 14.75
N GLN A 280 -12.81 -11.24 14.13
CA GLN A 280 -13.75 -12.09 14.86
C GLN A 280 -13.10 -13.46 15.12
N ALA A 281 -13.56 -14.16 16.15
CA ALA A 281 -13.03 -15.48 16.51
C ALA A 281 -13.07 -16.47 15.33
N ASP A 282 -14.15 -16.42 14.56
CA ASP A 282 -14.44 -17.36 13.46
C ASP A 282 -13.92 -16.87 12.10
N ASP A 283 -13.19 -15.75 12.06
CA ASP A 283 -12.70 -15.18 10.80
C ASP A 283 -11.69 -16.12 10.10
N SER A 284 -12.04 -16.55 8.89
CA SER A 284 -11.14 -17.27 7.99
C SER A 284 -10.40 -16.31 7.04
N ILE A 285 -9.24 -16.72 6.55
CA ILE A 285 -8.44 -15.97 5.56
C ILE A 285 -8.50 -16.65 4.20
N THR A 286 -7.65 -16.23 3.27
CA THR A 286 -7.54 -16.83 1.92
C THR A 286 -6.27 -16.31 1.23
N PHE A 287 -5.95 -16.88 0.07
CA PHE A 287 -4.99 -16.33 -0.88
C PHE A 287 -5.54 -16.46 -2.30
N THR A 288 -4.83 -15.91 -3.27
CA THR A 288 -5.19 -15.97 -4.69
C THR A 288 -3.96 -16.27 -5.53
N MET A 289 -4.15 -16.86 -6.72
CA MET A 289 -3.10 -17.13 -7.71
C MET A 289 -3.17 -16.17 -8.91
N ASN A 290 -3.50 -14.89 -8.67
CA ASN A 290 -3.66 -13.86 -9.70
C ASN A 290 -2.95 -12.53 -9.38
N GLY A 291 -1.96 -12.59 -8.49
CA GLY A 291 -1.17 -11.45 -7.99
C GLY A 291 -2.00 -10.41 -7.23
N LYS A 292 -3.31 -10.62 -7.04
CA LYS A 292 -4.25 -9.63 -6.50
C LYS A 292 -4.90 -10.15 -5.23
N PRO A 293 -4.42 -9.70 -4.06
CA PRO A 293 -4.91 -10.20 -2.79
C PRO A 293 -6.38 -9.81 -2.58
N LYS A 294 -7.19 -10.78 -2.18
CA LYS A 294 -8.55 -10.53 -1.67
C LYS A 294 -8.47 -9.88 -0.30
N ARG A 295 -9.46 -9.06 0.07
CA ARG A 295 -9.61 -8.54 1.44
C ARG A 295 -10.55 -9.43 2.24
N LYS A 296 -10.07 -10.06 3.32
CA LYS A 296 -10.83 -11.03 4.14
C LYS A 296 -10.18 -11.23 5.52
N GLY A 297 -10.98 -11.63 6.51
CA GLY A 297 -10.52 -12.24 7.77
C GLY A 297 -9.92 -11.29 8.81
N ALA A 298 -9.86 -9.98 8.51
CA ALA A 298 -9.36 -8.97 9.42
C ALA A 298 -9.78 -7.57 8.93
N TYR A 299 -9.86 -6.62 9.86
CA TYR A 299 -10.23 -5.23 9.60
C TYR A 299 -9.16 -4.31 10.19
N LYS A 300 -8.83 -3.25 9.45
CA LYS A 300 -7.97 -2.19 9.98
C LYS A 300 -8.83 -1.22 10.79
N PHE A 301 -8.43 -0.98 12.03
CA PHE A 301 -8.89 0.15 12.82
C PHE A 301 -7.71 1.10 12.96
N LYS A 302 -7.74 2.25 12.29
CA LYS A 302 -6.68 3.26 12.36
C LYS A 302 -7.17 4.48 13.11
N PHE A 303 -6.30 5.10 13.87
CA PHE A 303 -6.57 6.45 14.35
C PHE A 303 -6.39 7.40 13.17
N ILE A 304 -7.48 8.03 12.74
CA ILE A 304 -7.45 9.04 11.69
C ILE A 304 -7.71 10.37 12.38
N GLY A 305 -6.79 11.31 12.23
CA GLY A 305 -7.01 12.69 12.63
C GLY A 305 -7.82 13.42 11.56
N THR A 306 -8.67 14.35 11.98
CA THR A 306 -9.21 15.36 11.08
C THR A 306 -8.70 16.73 11.49
N THR A 307 -8.48 17.59 10.50
CA THR A 307 -8.20 19.02 10.71
C THR A 307 -8.59 19.78 9.47
N ASP A 308 -8.57 21.10 9.56
CA ASP A 308 -8.87 22.00 8.45
C ASP A 308 -7.58 22.69 7.99
N CYS A 309 -7.43 22.84 6.67
CA CYS A 309 -6.30 23.51 6.05
C CYS A 309 -6.78 24.48 4.98
N ILE A 310 -5.93 25.45 4.69
CA ILE A 310 -6.08 26.39 3.60
C ILE A 310 -5.43 25.78 2.35
N VAL A 311 -6.10 25.87 1.22
CA VAL A 311 -5.51 25.61 -0.09
C VAL A 311 -5.11 26.94 -0.71
N ALA A 312 -3.80 27.12 -0.87
CA ALA A 312 -3.24 28.30 -1.55
C ALA A 312 -2.59 27.97 -2.90
N LYS A 313 -2.43 26.69 -3.24
CA LYS A 313 -1.85 26.25 -4.51
C LYS A 313 -2.48 24.97 -5.03
N VAL A 314 -2.65 24.90 -6.34
CA VAL A 314 -3.26 23.76 -7.03
C VAL A 314 -2.36 23.23 -8.14
N CYS A 315 -2.50 21.95 -8.46
CA CYS A 315 -1.79 21.31 -9.55
C CYS A 315 -2.67 20.21 -10.18
N PRO A 316 -2.62 20.02 -11.51
CA PRO A 316 -3.29 18.90 -12.15
C PRO A 316 -2.85 17.56 -11.57
N GLY A 317 -3.74 16.57 -11.66
CA GLY A 317 -3.40 15.19 -11.33
C GLY A 317 -2.50 14.53 -12.38
N SER A 318 -2.33 13.22 -12.26
CA SER A 318 -1.64 12.40 -13.26
C SER A 318 -2.56 11.28 -13.76
N GLY A 319 -2.28 10.76 -14.95
CA GLY A 319 -3.13 9.75 -15.61
C GLY A 319 -4.54 10.31 -15.84
N LYS A 320 -5.58 9.58 -15.41
CA LYS A 320 -6.98 10.01 -15.59
C LYS A 320 -7.34 11.35 -14.93
N HIS A 321 -6.48 11.89 -14.07
CA HIS A 321 -6.70 13.16 -13.37
C HIS A 321 -5.91 14.33 -13.98
N GLU A 322 -5.25 14.16 -15.13
CA GLU A 322 -4.56 15.26 -15.82
C GLU A 322 -5.53 16.37 -16.29
N VAL A 323 -6.80 16.03 -16.48
CA VAL A 323 -7.87 16.93 -16.92
C VAL A 323 -8.50 17.77 -15.81
N ARG A 324 -7.97 17.71 -14.58
CA ARG A 324 -8.53 18.42 -13.41
C ARG A 324 -7.47 18.75 -12.37
N PHE A 325 -7.70 19.78 -11.56
CA PHE A 325 -6.91 19.99 -10.35
C PHE A 325 -7.20 18.86 -9.35
N ALA A 326 -6.17 18.08 -9.03
CA ALA A 326 -6.29 16.92 -8.15
C ALA A 326 -5.21 16.86 -7.06
N ARG A 327 -4.35 17.88 -7.02
CA ARG A 327 -3.30 18.05 -6.01
C ARG A 327 -3.41 19.46 -5.44
N PHE A 328 -3.44 19.54 -4.11
CA PHE A 328 -3.71 20.76 -3.36
C PHE A 328 -2.62 20.96 -2.32
N ARG A 329 -1.97 22.13 -2.31
CA ARG A 329 -0.97 22.48 -1.30
C ARG A 329 -1.69 23.04 -0.10
N LEU A 330 -1.42 22.45 1.06
CA LEU A 330 -2.10 22.72 2.30
C LEU A 330 -1.28 23.66 3.16
N TYR A 331 -1.98 24.54 3.88
CA TYR A 331 -1.40 25.48 4.83
C TYR A 331 -2.27 25.60 6.07
N GLN A 332 -1.66 25.98 7.19
CA GLN A 332 -2.38 26.35 8.42
C GLN A 332 -1.71 27.58 9.05
N TYR A 333 -2.47 28.38 9.77
CA TYR A 333 -1.94 29.45 10.60
C TYR A 333 -1.32 28.92 11.88
N GLU A 334 -0.18 29.49 12.26
CA GLU A 334 0.50 29.21 13.51
C GLU A 334 0.81 30.53 14.21
N ASN A 335 0.49 30.62 15.50
CA ASN A 335 0.90 31.76 16.30
C ASN A 335 2.42 31.72 16.49
N SER A 336 3.12 32.71 15.95
CA SER A 336 4.55 32.84 16.14
C SER A 336 4.84 33.55 17.46
N PRO A 337 5.80 33.07 18.27
CA PRO A 337 6.28 33.86 19.41
C PRO A 337 7.12 35.08 18.98
N PHE A 338 7.40 35.23 17.69
CA PHE A 338 8.25 36.29 17.12
C PHE A 338 7.49 37.35 16.32
N PHE A 339 6.24 37.08 15.93
CA PHE A 339 5.43 37.98 15.11
C PHE A 339 4.07 38.16 15.77
N ASP A 340 3.55 39.39 15.75
CA ASP A 340 2.23 39.70 16.31
C ASP A 340 1.09 39.12 15.46
N GLU A 341 1.37 38.74 14.21
CA GLU A 341 0.42 38.13 13.29
C GLU A 341 0.71 36.63 13.10
N PRO A 342 -0.33 35.78 12.98
CA PRO A 342 -0.18 34.36 12.69
C PRO A 342 0.57 34.14 11.37
N VAL A 343 1.55 33.22 11.38
CA VAL A 343 2.32 32.86 10.19
C VAL A 343 1.71 31.67 9.48
N LEU A 344 1.77 31.68 8.15
CA LEU A 344 1.29 30.59 7.33
C LEU A 344 2.34 29.46 7.29
N VAL A 345 2.00 28.29 7.82
CA VAL A 345 2.87 27.10 7.82
C VAL A 345 2.46 26.18 6.68
N ASP A 346 3.43 25.78 5.88
CA ASP A 346 3.25 24.82 4.79
C ASP A 346 3.12 23.39 5.34
N CYS A 347 1.98 22.76 5.03
CA CYS A 347 1.60 21.43 5.49
C CYS A 347 1.72 20.36 4.39
N GLY A 348 2.32 20.69 3.26
CA GLY A 348 2.60 19.75 2.17
C GLY A 348 1.48 19.63 1.14
N TRP A 349 1.51 18.54 0.35
CA TRP A 349 0.52 18.27 -0.70
C TRP A 349 -0.48 17.22 -0.24
N ALA A 350 -1.77 17.43 -0.55
CA ALA A 350 -2.81 16.42 -0.47
C ALA A 350 -3.42 16.14 -1.85
N GLY A 351 -3.92 14.92 -2.03
CA GLY A 351 -4.76 14.56 -3.16
C GLY A 351 -6.24 14.79 -2.86
N GLY A 352 -7.05 14.94 -3.90
CA GLY A 352 -8.50 15.13 -3.74
C GLY A 352 -9.21 13.96 -3.03
N GLY A 353 -8.71 12.73 -3.17
CA GLY A 353 -9.14 11.56 -2.38
C GLY A 353 -10.66 11.40 -2.22
N ARG A 354 -11.22 11.79 -1.07
CA ARG A 354 -12.66 11.67 -0.76
C ARG A 354 -13.51 12.83 -1.27
N LEU A 355 -12.90 13.96 -1.65
CA LEU A 355 -13.57 15.03 -2.39
C LEU A 355 -14.28 14.46 -3.63
N GLY A 356 -13.69 13.45 -4.26
CA GLY A 356 -14.27 12.75 -5.41
C GLY A 356 -14.09 13.50 -6.73
N GLU A 357 -14.28 12.79 -7.85
CA GLU A 357 -14.05 13.35 -9.18
C GLU A 357 -15.00 14.51 -9.49
N ASP A 358 -16.29 14.35 -9.18
CA ASP A 358 -17.31 15.36 -9.47
C ASP A 358 -17.03 16.70 -8.78
N ASN A 359 -16.60 16.69 -7.50
CA ASN A 359 -16.30 17.94 -6.80
C ASN A 359 -14.94 18.53 -7.21
N MET A 360 -13.96 17.69 -7.60
CA MET A 360 -12.73 18.19 -8.22
C MET A 360 -13.00 18.84 -9.57
N ASP A 361 -13.92 18.30 -10.36
CA ASP A 361 -14.31 18.87 -11.65
C ASP A 361 -15.04 20.21 -11.47
N LYS A 362 -15.94 20.34 -10.47
CA LYS A 362 -16.56 21.62 -10.10
C LYS A 362 -15.52 22.66 -9.69
N LEU A 363 -14.63 22.30 -8.77
CA LEU A 363 -13.59 23.20 -8.30
C LEU A 363 -12.62 23.60 -9.42
N THR A 364 -12.36 22.68 -10.35
CA THR A 364 -11.56 22.98 -11.55
C THR A 364 -12.27 23.99 -12.43
N ALA A 365 -13.57 23.83 -12.69
CA ALA A 365 -14.35 24.78 -13.48
C ALA A 365 -14.37 26.17 -12.82
N GLU A 366 -14.61 26.24 -11.51
CA GLU A 366 -14.60 27.50 -10.75
C GLU A 366 -13.25 28.23 -10.83
N LEU A 367 -12.14 27.51 -10.71
CA LEU A 367 -10.80 28.10 -10.82
C LEU A 367 -10.50 28.54 -12.26
N ILE A 368 -10.96 27.79 -13.27
CA ILE A 368 -10.82 28.20 -14.68
C ILE A 368 -11.62 29.48 -14.96
N GLU A 369 -12.85 29.59 -14.44
CA GLU A 369 -13.67 30.81 -14.54
C GLU A 369 -13.00 32.02 -13.87
N LYS A 370 -12.26 31.79 -12.78
CA LYS A 370 -11.42 32.80 -12.12
C LYS A 370 -10.12 33.14 -12.88
N GLY A 371 -9.85 32.47 -13.99
CA GLY A 371 -8.73 32.73 -14.89
C GLY A 371 -7.48 31.88 -14.64
N TYR A 372 -7.54 30.85 -13.79
CA TYR A 372 -6.44 29.92 -13.60
C TYR A 372 -6.38 28.90 -14.74
N LYS A 373 -5.17 28.59 -15.22
CA LYS A 373 -4.96 27.56 -16.24
C LYS A 373 -4.75 26.21 -15.56
N LEU A 374 -5.08 25.13 -16.26
CA LEU A 374 -4.90 23.76 -15.78
C LEU A 374 -3.42 23.34 -15.76
N GLU A 375 -2.65 23.99 -14.90
CA GLU A 375 -1.22 23.82 -14.66
C GLU A 375 -0.93 24.17 -13.20
N GLU A 376 0.28 23.86 -12.71
CA GLU A 376 0.65 24.22 -11.33
C GLU A 376 0.52 25.73 -11.10
N SER A 377 -0.39 26.14 -10.22
CA SER A 377 -0.79 27.54 -10.03
C SER A 377 -0.86 27.91 -8.56
N GLU A 378 -0.19 29.00 -8.19
CA GLU A 378 -0.42 29.70 -6.93
C GLU A 378 -1.74 30.49 -7.03
N LEU A 379 -2.62 30.32 -6.05
CA LEU A 379 -3.89 31.02 -5.97
C LEU A 379 -3.68 32.39 -5.33
N LYS A 380 -4.41 33.39 -5.83
CA LYS A 380 -4.53 34.68 -5.16
C LYS A 380 -5.22 34.48 -3.82
N GLU A 381 -4.85 35.25 -2.81
CA GLU A 381 -5.36 35.12 -1.43
C GLU A 381 -6.89 35.14 -1.34
N LYS A 382 -7.54 36.02 -2.11
CA LYS A 382 -9.02 36.07 -2.21
C LYS A 382 -9.68 34.80 -2.77
N ASP A 383 -8.89 33.94 -3.41
CA ASP A 383 -9.32 32.68 -4.03
C ASP A 383 -8.86 31.46 -3.22
N TRP A 384 -8.19 31.67 -2.08
CA TRP A 384 -7.90 30.60 -1.14
C TRP A 384 -9.21 30.06 -0.55
N PHE A 385 -9.20 28.79 -0.20
CA PHE A 385 -10.37 28.12 0.37
C PHE A 385 -9.95 27.11 1.43
N ALA A 386 -10.82 26.89 2.42
CA ALA A 386 -10.61 25.90 3.46
C ALA A 386 -11.06 24.52 2.97
N VAL A 387 -10.34 23.49 3.43
CA VAL A 387 -10.66 22.09 3.21
C VAL A 387 -10.53 21.32 4.51
N GLU A 388 -11.41 20.34 4.71
CA GLU A 388 -11.27 19.37 5.78
C GLU A 388 -10.47 18.18 5.26
N LEU A 389 -9.44 17.78 6.00
CA LEU A 389 -8.62 16.63 5.69
C LEU A 389 -8.73 15.54 6.75
N GLU A 390 -8.59 14.30 6.29
CA GLU A 390 -8.17 13.17 7.11
C GLU A 390 -6.67 12.95 6.95
N TYR A 391 -5.98 12.64 8.04
CA TYR A 391 -4.56 12.27 8.02
C TYR A 391 -4.25 11.16 9.02
N GLN A 392 -3.16 10.43 8.78
CA GLN A 392 -2.74 9.34 9.64
C GLN A 392 -1.97 9.84 10.87
N SER A 393 -0.99 10.71 10.64
CA SER A 393 -0.17 11.30 11.70
C SER A 393 0.33 12.68 11.26
N ARG A 394 0.77 13.50 12.21
CA ARG A 394 1.47 14.75 11.93
C ARG A 394 2.97 14.51 12.05
N GLN A 395 3.73 14.92 11.05
CA GLN A 395 5.17 14.75 11.04
C GLN A 395 5.85 15.89 11.81
N ASP A 396 7.01 15.60 12.39
CA ASP A 396 7.87 16.64 12.94
C ASP A 396 8.26 17.66 11.87
N ARG A 397 8.56 18.87 12.33
CA ARG A 397 8.96 19.97 11.45
C ARG A 397 10.25 19.59 10.72
N ASN A 398 10.22 19.68 9.39
CA ASN A 398 11.39 19.37 8.57
C ASN A 398 12.36 20.57 8.44
N ASP A 399 13.51 20.35 7.80
CA ASP A 399 14.55 21.39 7.58
C ASP A 399 14.06 22.61 6.80
N LYS A 400 12.90 22.53 6.13
CA LYS A 400 12.26 23.64 5.41
C LYS A 400 11.21 24.37 6.25
N GLY A 401 11.09 24.02 7.53
CA GLY A 401 10.10 24.58 8.44
C GLY A 401 8.68 24.03 8.24
N GLN A 402 8.50 23.01 7.39
CA GLN A 402 7.17 22.49 7.03
C GLN A 402 6.66 21.53 8.10
N LEU A 403 5.35 21.56 8.34
CA LEU A 403 4.68 20.72 9.33
C LEU A 403 3.66 19.82 8.63
N CYS A 404 4.19 18.80 7.94
CA CYS A 404 3.45 17.98 6.99
C CYS A 404 2.58 16.91 7.66
N PHE A 405 1.50 16.53 6.97
CA PHE A 405 0.68 15.38 7.34
C PHE A 405 1.16 14.10 6.65
N GLU A 406 1.05 12.96 7.33
CA GLU A 406 1.24 11.64 6.73
C GLU A 406 -0.08 11.15 6.09
N PHE A 407 -0.03 10.86 4.78
CA PHE A 407 -1.18 10.43 3.96
C PHE A 407 -2.43 11.34 4.06
N PRO A 408 -2.30 12.67 3.87
CA PRO A 408 -3.47 13.56 3.92
C PRO A 408 -4.39 13.30 2.73
N ILE A 409 -5.69 13.24 3.02
CA ILE A 409 -6.78 13.08 2.06
C ILE A 409 -7.81 14.16 2.33
N ILE A 410 -8.13 14.96 1.31
CA ILE A 410 -9.23 15.93 1.41
C ILE A 410 -10.56 15.17 1.44
N ILE A 411 -11.41 15.52 2.41
CA ILE A 411 -12.77 14.99 2.57
C ILE A 411 -13.75 15.85 1.78
N ARG A 412 -13.69 17.17 2.01
CA ARG A 412 -14.61 18.17 1.46
C ARG A 412 -13.99 19.56 1.52
N THR A 413 -14.53 20.48 0.73
CA THR A 413 -14.34 21.92 0.94
C THR A 413 -15.12 22.36 2.19
N ARG A 414 -14.62 23.40 2.87
CA ARG A 414 -15.20 23.98 4.08
C ARG A 414 -15.60 25.41 3.82
N GLU A 415 -16.64 25.58 3.00
CA GLU A 415 -17.25 26.89 2.73
C GLU A 415 -17.83 27.53 4.00
N ASP A 416 -18.12 26.71 5.00
CA ASP A 416 -18.61 27.11 6.32
C ASP A 416 -17.49 27.60 7.27
N LYS A 417 -16.21 27.50 6.90
CA LYS A 417 -15.09 27.79 7.78
C LYS A 417 -14.22 28.94 7.27
N PRO A 418 -13.98 30.00 8.06
CA PRO A 418 -13.05 31.05 7.67
C PRO A 418 -11.61 30.53 7.68
N LEU A 419 -10.77 31.08 6.80
CA LEU A 419 -9.37 30.65 6.66
C LEU A 419 -8.58 30.82 7.95
N SER A 420 -8.89 31.85 8.75
CA SER A 420 -8.25 32.14 10.04
C SER A 420 -8.41 31.01 11.06
N GLU A 421 -9.44 30.16 10.94
CA GLU A 421 -9.65 29.02 11.85
C GLU A 421 -8.97 27.72 11.38
N CYS A 422 -8.17 27.80 10.31
CA CYS A 422 -7.33 26.70 9.86
C CYS A 422 -5.97 26.78 10.57
N GLU A 423 -5.90 26.34 11.82
CA GLU A 423 -4.73 26.50 12.69
C GLU A 423 -3.99 25.18 12.98
N VAL A 424 -2.71 25.28 13.35
CA VAL A 424 -1.85 24.15 13.73
C VAL A 424 -2.41 23.35 14.91
#